data_AF-A0A950RPS9-F1
#
_entry.id   AF-A0A950RPS9-F1
#
_cell.length_a   1.000
_cell.length_b   1.000
_cell.length_c   1.000
_cell.angle_alpha   90.00
_cell.angle_beta   90.00
_cell.angle_gamma   90.00
#
_symmetry.space_group_name_H-M   'P 1'
#
loop_
_entity.id
_entity.type
_entity.pdbx_description
1 polymer ?
#
loop_
_entity_poly.entity_id
_entity_poly.type
_entity_poly.pdbx_seq_one_letter_code
_entity_poly.pdbx_strand_id
1 'polypeptide(L)' 'MNDQNIEELKLYDVGGQYIVHVPTGRGEELRLHLASHGIKAVVSPLAEGDFDRLELENEVDVFEVQTILDHWEK' A
#
# COMPACT_ATOMS: atom_id res chain seq x y z
N MET A 1 21.82 8.67 -10.80
CA MET A 1 20.89 7.67 -10.26
C MET A 1 19.64 8.45 -9.91
N ASN A 2 18.54 8.23 -10.63
CA ASN A 2 17.31 8.98 -10.38
C ASN A 2 16.63 8.37 -9.16
N ASP A 3 16.92 8.93 -7.99
CA ASP A 3 16.15 8.77 -6.75
C ASP A 3 14.72 9.25 -6.99
N GLN A 4 13.88 8.41 -7.59
CA GLN A 4 12.45 8.49 -7.29
C GLN A 4 12.32 7.91 -5.89
N ASN A 5 12.40 8.79 -4.89
CA ASN A 5 12.20 8.46 -3.49
C ASN A 5 10.74 8.04 -3.29
N ILE A 6 10.40 6.82 -3.71
CA ILE A 6 9.10 6.20 -3.46
C ILE A 6 9.02 6.05 -1.95
N GLU A 7 8.11 6.80 -1.33
CA GLU A 7 7.88 6.70 0.10
C GLU A 7 7.10 5.42 0.36
N GLU A 8 7.71 4.52 1.11
CA GLU A 8 7.06 3.32 1.60
C GLU A 8 5.80 3.72 2.40
N LEU A 9 4.74 2.92 2.26
CA LEU A 9 3.51 3.04 3.04
C LEU A 9 2.79 4.37 2.87
N LYS A 10 2.91 4.90 1.65
CA LYS A 10 2.17 6.06 1.18
C LYS A 10 1.14 5.65 0.14
N LEU A 11 -0.03 6.27 0.22
CA LEU A 11 -1.08 6.14 -0.79
C LEU A 11 -0.77 7.00 -2.01
N TYR A 12 -0.92 6.40 -3.19
CA TYR A 12 -0.85 7.05 -4.47
C TYR A 12 -2.16 6.82 -5.22
N ASP A 13 -2.75 7.87 -5.77
CA ASP A 13 -3.87 7.73 -6.70
C ASP A 13 -3.34 7.51 -8.12
N VAL A 14 -3.74 6.41 -8.74
CA VAL A 14 -3.41 6.07 -10.12
C VAL A 14 -4.69 5.86 -10.89
N GLY A 15 -5.23 6.95 -11.44
CA GLY A 15 -6.41 6.90 -12.31
C GLY A 15 -7.70 6.50 -11.58
N GLY A 16 -7.86 6.90 -10.32
CA GLY A 16 -9.02 6.55 -9.49
C GLY A 16 -8.86 5.23 -8.73
N GLN A 17 -7.70 4.58 -8.82
CA GLN A 17 -7.34 3.44 -7.99
C GLN A 17 -6.22 3.83 -7.03
N TYR A 18 -6.44 3.59 -5.74
CA TYR A 18 -5.43 3.85 -4.73
C TYR A 18 -4.46 2.68 -4.63
N ILE A 19 -3.17 3.00 -4.70
CA ILE A 19 -2.08 2.04 -4.54
C ILE A 19 -1.17 2.41 -3.38
N VAL A 20 -0.63 1.42 -2.69
CA VAL A 20 0.35 1.58 -1.61
C VAL A 20 1.63 0.84 -2.00
N HIS A 21 2.77 1.50 -1.90
CA HIS A 21 4.07 0.85 -2.06
C HIS A 21 4.51 0.26 -0.71
N VAL A 22 4.85 -1.02 -0.71
CA VAL A 22 5.30 -1.75 0.48
C VAL A 22 6.64 -2.39 0.18
N PRO A 23 7.59 -2.42 1.14
CA PRO A 23 8.83 -3.18 0.97
C PRO A 23 8.56 -4.63 0.54
N THR A 24 9.37 -5.11 -0.40
CA THR A 24 9.22 -6.46 -0.97
C THR A 24 9.12 -7.53 0.11
N GLY A 25 8.12 -8.40 0.00
CA GLY A 25 7.87 -9.51 0.92
C GLY A 25 6.95 -9.17 2.09
N ARG A 26 6.64 -7.89 2.33
CA ARG A 26 5.68 -7.47 3.38
C ARG A 26 4.29 -7.14 2.84
N GLY A 27 4.07 -7.24 1.52
CA GLY A 27 2.78 -6.91 0.92
C GLY A 27 1.61 -7.75 1.46
N GLU A 28 1.80 -9.06 1.63
CA GLU A 28 0.77 -9.97 2.17
C GLU A 28 0.44 -9.66 3.64
N GLU A 29 1.44 -9.31 4.44
CA GLU A 29 1.24 -8.89 5.84
C GLU A 29 0.39 -7.62 5.92
N LEU A 30 0.70 -6.62 5.11
CA LEU A 30 -0.09 -5.39 5.07
C LEU A 30 -1.51 -5.67 4.58
N ARG A 31 -1.69 -6.54 3.59
CA ARG A 31 -3.02 -6.91 3.08
C ARG A 31 -3.89 -7.51 4.19
N LEU A 32 -3.33 -8.42 5.00
CA LEU A 32 -4.03 -9.02 6.14
C LEU A 32 -4.35 -7.99 7.22
N HIS A 33 -3.45 -7.04 7.45
CA HIS A 33 -3.67 -5.94 8.39
C HIS A 33 -4.84 -5.06 7.93
N LEU A 34 -4.81 -4.58 6.68
CA LEU A 34 -5.90 -3.82 6.08
C LEU A 34 -7.24 -4.58 6.11
N ALA A 35 -7.22 -5.87 5.79
CA ALA A 35 -8.42 -6.72 5.85
C ALA A 35 -9.00 -6.83 7.27
N SER A 36 -8.16 -6.78 8.31
CA SER A 36 -8.60 -6.76 9.71
C SER A 36 -9.30 -5.46 10.10
N HIS A 37 -9.03 -4.37 9.36
CA HIS A 37 -9.72 -3.09 9.46
C HIS A 37 -10.91 -2.97 8.49
N GLY A 38 -11.26 -4.05 7.77
CA GLY A 38 -12.36 -4.07 6.81
C GLY A 38 -12.00 -3.50 5.43
N ILE A 39 -10.73 -3.16 5.20
CA ILE A 39 -10.24 -2.61 3.93
C ILE A 39 -9.83 -3.77 3.03
N LYS A 40 -10.45 -3.86 1.86
CA LYS A 40 -10.08 -4.84 0.84
C LYS A 40 -8.94 -4.30 -0.01
N ALA A 41 -7.84 -5.04 -0.01
CA ALA A 41 -6.68 -4.76 -0.83
C ALA A 41 -6.21 -6.04 -1.53
N VAL A 42 -5.58 -5.87 -2.69
CA VAL A 42 -4.96 -6.92 -3.48
C VAL A 42 -3.47 -6.63 -3.58
N VAL A 43 -2.64 -7.63 -3.27
CA VAL A 43 -1.20 -7.52 -3.46
C VAL A 43 -0.89 -7.80 -4.92
N SER A 44 -0.26 -6.83 -5.56
CA SER A 44 0.21 -6.84 -6.92
C SER A 44 1.73 -6.82 -6.87
N PRO A 45 2.39 -8.00 -6.86
CA PRO A 45 3.83 -8.06 -6.82
C PRO A 45 4.41 -7.46 -8.10
N LEU A 46 5.33 -6.53 -7.93
CA LEU A 46 6.11 -6.00 -9.03
C LEU A 46 7.17 -7.04 -9.40
N ALA A 47 7.13 -7.54 -10.63
CA ALA A 47 8.12 -8.53 -11.11
C ALA A 47 9.55 -7.98 -11.10
N GLU A 48 9.72 -6.66 -11.14
CA GLU A 48 11.00 -5.95 -11.12
C GLU A 48 10.86 -4.68 -10.27
N GLY A 49 11.23 -4.75 -9.00
CA GLY A 49 11.27 -3.59 -8.09
C GLY A 49 11.58 -3.97 -6.65
N ASP A 50 12.09 -3.02 -5.88
CA ASP A 50 12.36 -3.18 -4.43
C ASP A 50 11.08 -3.12 -3.57
N PHE A 51 9.92 -2.87 -4.20
CA PHE A 51 8.62 -2.70 -3.54
C PHE A 51 7.51 -3.54 -4.17
N ASP A 52 6.67 -4.14 -3.33
CA ASP A 52 5.35 -4.64 -3.68
C ASP A 52 4.34 -3.49 -3.80
N ARG A 53 3.28 -3.68 -4.61
CA ARG A 53 2.15 -2.76 -4.66
C ARG A 53 0.93 -3.40 -4.03
N LEU A 54 0.21 -2.66 -3.19
CA LEU A 54 -1.15 -3.03 -2.80
C LEU A 54 -2.14 -2.13 -3.50
N GLU A 55 -3.09 -2.74 -4.20
CA GLU A 55 -4.19 -2.05 -4.87
C GLU A 55 -5.44 -2.14 -3.98
N LEU A 56 -6.04 -0.99 -3.65
CA LEU A 56 -7.23 -0.90 -2.80
C LEU A 56 -8.48 -0.96 -3.67
N GLU A 57 -9.43 -1.86 -3.33
CA GLU A 57 -10.59 -2.16 -4.20
C GLU A 57 -11.77 -1.18 -4.08
N ASN A 58 -11.75 -0.21 -3.17
CA ASN A 58 -12.91 0.67 -2.88
C ASN A 58 -12.52 2.14 -2.76
N GLU A 59 -13.53 3.02 -2.77
CA GLU A 59 -13.45 4.40 -2.27
C GLU A 59 -13.15 4.37 -0.76
N VAL A 60 -11.89 4.12 -0.43
CA VAL A 60 -11.39 4.13 0.93
C VAL A 60 -11.07 5.56 1.34
N ASP A 61 -11.29 5.88 2.61
CA ASP A 61 -10.88 7.17 3.13
C ASP A 61 -9.35 7.22 3.22
N VAL A 62 -8.73 8.07 2.40
CA VAL A 62 -7.27 8.19 2.31
C VAL A 62 -6.65 8.53 3.67
N PHE A 63 -7.33 9.32 4.51
CA PHE A 63 -6.82 9.66 5.85
C PHE A 63 -6.87 8.45 6.79
N GLU A 64 -7.95 7.67 6.73
CA GLU A 64 -8.08 6.44 7.53
C GLU A 64 -7.01 5.43 7.14
N VAL A 65 -6.84 5.16 5.84
CA VAL A 65 -5.82 4.22 5.36
C VAL A 65 -4.42 4.70 5.73
N GLN A 66 -4.10 5.99 5.53
CA GLN A 66 -2.80 6.53 5.90
C GLN A 66 -2.52 6.44 7.42
N THR A 67 -3.56 6.57 8.25
CA THR A 67 -3.44 6.40 9.71
C THR A 67 -3.13 4.96 10.09
N ILE A 68 -3.80 4.00 9.44
CA ILE A 68 -3.52 2.56 9.64
C ILE A 68 -2.08 2.24 9.22
N LEU A 69 -1.62 2.81 8.10
CA LEU A 69 -0.25 2.64 7.62
C LEU A 69 0.79 3.22 8.59
N ASP A 70 0.58 4.43 9.14
CA ASP A 70 1.48 5.03 10.16
C ASP A 70 1.54 4.17 11.44
N HIS A 71 0.41 3.57 11.83
CA HIS A 71 0.34 2.72 13.00
C HIS A 71 1.02 1.36 12.79
N TRP A 72 1.13 0.88 11.55
CA TRP A 72 1.73 -0.41 11.25
C TRP A 72 3.27 -0.42 11.30
N GLU A 73 3.93 0.73 11.05
CA GLU A 73 5.41 0.87 11.14
C GLU A 73 5.94 1.18 12.54
N LYS A 74 5.06 1.53 13.49
CA LYS A 74 5.42 1.80 14.88
C LYS A 74 5.54 0.52 15.70
#